data_AF-A0A9W8G3Z6-F1
#
_entry.id   AF-A0A9W8G3Z6-F1
#
_cell.length_a   1.000
_cell.length_b   1.000
_cell.length_c   1.000
_cell.angle_alpha   90.00
_cell.angle_beta   90.00
_cell.angle_gamma   90.00
#
_symmetry.space_group_name_H-M   'P 1'
#
loop_
_entity.id
_entity.type
_entity.pdbx_description
1 polymer ?
#
loop_
_entity_poly.entity_id
_entity_poly.type
_entity_poly.pdbx_seq_one_letter_code
_entity_poly.pdbx_strand_id
1 'polypeptide(L)'
;MDVTRDNFGAALSEFRKAVVACDFAAIDMEMTGLYESKEWQPHRQDSKDDRYAKIKRSVESYGVVQVGICLFTWIASSEGQGHEQQCRQTDKSEEEEESSSGYYEARPFNFNVFPCTSVGRKPIETHFGCKNTAFEFLSKNSFDFNKWVYSGIPYLCTEEAMLIKAERIGLYTNRQTMTVADDRVSRAFVKGFECALKEFISSGERIMRYDTANTYQRKIIHDLVSKHDALGTKGQNGCIEVFKSTKKAMAKHTAQRLKLLEASIEESRGFCTIIDLLSEARKPVVGHNMPLDVLHAYSKFYKSLPDTRVDFEQAVSKFLPVLIDTKYIIESTPGIKARYKTSNLDEIAPMLEKEASSGSAQPMIRNHPRFLRHVSNTMHEAGFDAYMTGATFIRLLNLDGGLDLSTAAGTSCEHGSELVLYRYINKLYLALGDELYWQVGGGSDLKNTSTSTASPAVNAVQNSDDDDMAISENDELNSSSLLDTVALQS
;
A
#
# COMPACT_ATOMS: atom_id res chain seq x y z
N MET A 1 -3.87 -6.97 18.14
CA MET A 1 -2.66 -6.27 18.66
C MET A 1 -2.76 -4.81 18.28
N ASP A 2 -2.78 -3.91 19.26
CA ASP A 2 -2.76 -2.46 19.04
C ASP A 2 -1.31 -2.00 18.86
N VAL A 3 -1.00 -1.42 17.71
CA VAL A 3 0.36 -1.13 17.26
C VAL A 3 0.58 0.38 17.18
N THR A 4 1.63 0.84 17.85
CA THR A 4 2.12 2.22 17.86
C THR A 4 3.61 2.22 17.49
N ARG A 5 4.19 3.41 17.32
CA ARG A 5 5.62 3.59 17.05
C ARG A 5 6.51 2.82 18.04
N ASP A 6 6.13 2.79 19.32
CA ASP A 6 6.93 2.21 20.41
C ASP A 6 7.02 0.68 20.36
N ASN A 7 5.98 0.00 19.86
CA ASN A 7 5.95 -1.47 19.72
C ASN A 7 6.06 -1.95 18.27
N PHE A 8 6.20 -1.04 17.30
CA PHE A 8 6.20 -1.34 15.87
C PHE A 8 7.26 -2.38 15.47
N GLY A 9 8.49 -2.31 15.99
CA GLY A 9 9.55 -3.27 15.66
C GLY A 9 9.21 -4.71 16.07
N ALA A 10 8.50 -4.90 17.19
CA ALA A 10 8.02 -6.20 17.63
C ALA A 10 6.83 -6.67 16.78
N ALA A 11 5.88 -5.77 16.49
CA ALA A 11 4.73 -6.06 15.62
C ALA A 11 5.16 -6.45 14.20
N LEU A 12 6.11 -5.72 13.60
CA LEU A 12 6.69 -5.99 12.28
C LEU A 12 7.39 -7.37 12.24
N SER A 13 8.07 -7.74 13.32
CA SER A 13 8.75 -9.05 13.43
C SER A 13 7.76 -10.22 13.53
N GLU A 14 6.60 -10.02 14.14
CA GLU A 14 5.50 -10.98 14.19
C GLU A 14 4.76 -11.04 12.84
N PHE A 15 4.39 -9.87 12.29
CA PHE A 15 3.68 -9.73 11.01
C PHE A 15 4.47 -10.38 9.86
N ARG A 16 5.79 -10.14 9.77
CA ARG A 16 6.66 -10.75 8.75
C ARG A 16 6.62 -12.28 8.74
N LYS A 17 6.40 -12.93 9.89
CA LYS A 17 6.24 -14.39 9.98
C LYS A 17 4.83 -14.82 9.57
N ALA A 18 3.83 -14.15 10.15
CA ALA A 18 2.43 -14.48 9.96
C ALA A 18 1.96 -14.28 8.50
N VAL A 19 2.42 -13.23 7.82
CA VAL A 19 1.99 -12.90 6.44
C VAL A 19 2.49 -13.89 5.38
N VAL A 20 3.59 -14.61 5.67
CA VAL A 20 4.08 -15.69 4.81
C VAL A 20 3.23 -16.96 4.98
N ALA A 21 2.86 -17.25 6.23
CA ALA A 21 2.09 -18.44 6.59
C ALA A 21 0.59 -18.32 6.28
N CYS A 22 0.00 -17.12 6.32
CA CYS A 22 -1.45 -16.94 6.18
C CYS A 22 -1.97 -17.31 4.78
N ASP A 23 -3.23 -17.74 4.71
CA ASP A 23 -3.93 -18.01 3.45
C ASP A 23 -4.36 -16.72 2.78
N PHE A 24 -4.88 -15.78 3.57
CA PHE A 24 -5.32 -14.46 3.13
C PHE A 24 -5.17 -13.41 4.25
N ALA A 25 -5.24 -12.14 3.87
CA ALA A 25 -5.36 -11.02 4.79
C ALA A 25 -6.70 -10.32 4.57
N ALA A 26 -7.35 -9.86 5.64
CA ALA A 26 -8.45 -8.92 5.57
C ALA A 26 -7.98 -7.53 6.02
N ILE A 27 -8.46 -6.47 5.38
CA ILE A 27 -8.10 -5.07 5.67
C ILE A 27 -9.34 -4.20 5.87
N ASP A 28 -9.15 -3.16 6.68
CA ASP A 28 -10.10 -2.07 6.93
C ASP A 28 -9.32 -0.81 7.36
N MET A 29 -9.87 0.39 7.18
CA MET A 29 -9.20 1.64 7.56
C MET A 29 -10.16 2.67 8.15
N GLU A 30 -9.68 3.38 9.18
CA GLU A 30 -10.35 4.56 9.71
C GLU A 30 -9.73 5.83 9.12
N MET A 31 -10.56 6.79 8.70
CA MET A 31 -10.13 8.02 8.03
C MET A 31 -10.55 9.29 8.77
N THR A 32 -9.83 10.40 8.54
CA THR A 32 -10.21 11.74 9.04
C THR A 32 -11.49 12.28 8.38
N GLY A 33 -11.98 11.63 7.33
CA GLY A 33 -13.20 11.96 6.61
C GLY A 33 -13.40 11.06 5.39
N LEU A 34 -14.61 11.03 4.84
CA LEU A 34 -14.96 10.26 3.65
C LEU A 34 -15.06 11.17 2.41
N TYR A 35 -16.18 11.87 2.22
CA TYR A 35 -16.43 12.72 1.05
C TYR A 35 -16.75 14.17 1.47
N GLU A 36 -16.26 15.18 0.74
CA GLU A 36 -16.42 16.60 1.07
C GLU A 36 -17.89 17.04 1.21
N SER A 37 -18.69 16.86 0.16
CA SER A 37 -20.13 17.17 0.11
C SER A 37 -20.92 15.95 -0.38
N LYS A 38 -22.26 16.05 -0.40
CA LYS A 38 -23.13 15.02 -1.02
C LYS A 38 -22.90 14.88 -2.52
N GLU A 39 -22.47 15.94 -3.21
CA GLU A 39 -22.22 15.92 -4.66
C GLU A 39 -20.98 15.08 -4.99
N TRP A 40 -19.98 15.10 -4.10
CA TRP A 40 -18.74 14.32 -4.20
C TRP A 40 -18.87 12.89 -3.67
N GLN A 41 -20.06 12.47 -3.21
CA GLN A 41 -20.32 11.07 -2.89
C GLN A 41 -20.57 10.27 -4.19
N PRO A 42 -20.07 9.02 -4.29
CA PRO A 42 -20.41 8.11 -5.37
C PRO A 42 -21.91 7.88 -5.48
N HIS A 43 -22.49 8.27 -6.62
CA HIS A 43 -23.90 8.14 -6.94
C HIS A 43 -24.15 6.93 -7.87
N ARG A 44 -25.41 6.48 -7.96
CA ARG A 44 -25.80 5.33 -8.80
C ARG A 44 -25.78 5.61 -10.31
N GLN A 45 -25.60 6.87 -10.69
CA GLN A 45 -25.56 7.35 -12.09
C GLN A 45 -24.17 7.80 -12.52
N ASP A 46 -23.18 7.79 -11.62
CA ASP A 46 -21.80 8.18 -11.92
C ASP A 46 -21.16 7.16 -12.85
N SER A 47 -20.47 7.59 -13.91
CA SER A 47 -19.61 6.67 -14.65
C SER A 47 -18.49 6.10 -13.75
N LYS A 48 -17.81 5.04 -14.19
CA LYS A 48 -16.62 4.54 -13.47
C LYS A 48 -15.54 5.61 -13.33
N ASP A 49 -15.38 6.47 -14.34
CA ASP A 49 -14.45 7.59 -14.31
C ASP A 49 -14.86 8.68 -13.31
N ASP A 50 -16.17 9.01 -13.23
CA ASP A 50 -16.70 9.92 -12.21
C ASP A 50 -16.50 9.36 -10.79
N ARG A 51 -16.78 8.07 -10.58
CA ARG A 51 -16.51 7.39 -9.30
C ARG A 51 -15.04 7.42 -8.95
N TYR A 52 -14.14 7.13 -9.91
CA TYR A 52 -12.70 7.22 -9.68
C TYR A 52 -12.30 8.63 -9.27
N ALA A 53 -12.75 9.67 -9.99
CA ALA A 53 -12.44 11.06 -9.67
C ALA A 53 -12.95 11.47 -8.28
N LYS A 54 -14.17 11.05 -7.90
CA LYS A 54 -14.75 11.31 -6.57
C LYS A 54 -13.98 10.62 -5.44
N ILE A 55 -13.60 9.35 -5.61
CA ILE A 55 -12.82 8.61 -4.61
C ILE A 55 -11.38 9.13 -4.56
N LYS A 56 -10.73 9.41 -5.69
CA LYS A 56 -9.39 10.05 -5.75
C LYS A 56 -9.36 11.36 -4.98
N ARG A 57 -10.34 12.25 -5.22
CA ARG A 57 -10.48 13.53 -4.51
C ARG A 57 -10.69 13.35 -2.99
N SER A 58 -11.51 12.38 -2.61
CA SER A 58 -11.71 11.98 -1.20
C SER A 58 -10.38 11.55 -0.55
N VAL A 59 -9.64 10.64 -1.20
CA VAL A 59 -8.36 10.14 -0.73
C VAL A 59 -7.29 11.23 -0.68
N GLU A 60 -7.29 12.17 -1.62
CA GLU A 60 -6.37 13.32 -1.61
C GLU A 60 -6.71 14.31 -0.49
N SER A 61 -7.99 14.47 -0.16
CA SER A 61 -8.48 15.40 0.86
C SER A 61 -8.38 14.88 2.29
N TYR A 62 -8.40 13.57 2.52
CA TYR A 62 -8.44 12.98 3.87
C TYR A 62 -7.23 12.09 4.19
N GLY A 63 -6.92 12.02 5.49
CA GLY A 63 -5.86 11.19 6.05
C GLY A 63 -6.39 9.86 6.58
N VAL A 64 -5.52 8.86 6.68
CA VAL A 64 -5.80 7.59 7.38
C VAL A 64 -5.29 7.74 8.81
N VAL A 65 -6.11 7.35 9.79
CA VAL A 65 -5.73 7.42 11.23
C VAL A 65 -5.32 6.07 11.79
N GLN A 66 -5.92 5.00 11.26
CA GLN A 66 -5.70 3.63 11.71
C GLN A 66 -5.92 2.66 10.55
N VAL A 67 -5.09 1.62 10.49
CA VAL A 67 -5.21 0.53 9.50
C VAL A 67 -5.36 -0.79 10.23
N GLY A 68 -6.47 -1.46 9.98
CA GLY A 68 -6.73 -2.83 10.40
C GLY A 68 -6.17 -3.82 9.40
N ILE A 69 -5.42 -4.81 9.87
CA ILE A 69 -5.03 -5.97 9.06
C ILE A 69 -5.21 -7.22 9.90
N CYS A 70 -6.11 -8.12 9.51
CA CYS A 70 -6.26 -9.42 10.14
C CYS A 70 -5.75 -10.52 9.21
N LEU A 71 -4.73 -11.27 9.66
CA LEU A 71 -4.18 -12.40 8.91
C LEU A 71 -4.91 -13.68 9.32
N PHE A 72 -5.35 -14.49 8.35
CA PHE A 72 -6.08 -15.74 8.59
C PHE A 72 -5.28 -16.94 8.06
N THR A 73 -5.13 -17.97 8.89
CA THR A 73 -4.37 -19.19 8.56
C THR A 73 -5.16 -20.43 8.94
N TRP A 74 -5.38 -21.37 8.04
CA TRP A 74 -5.97 -22.67 8.34
C TRP A 74 -4.99 -23.54 9.12
N ILE A 75 -5.44 -24.07 10.25
CA ILE A 75 -4.71 -25.01 11.10
C ILE A 75 -5.42 -26.35 11.05
N ALA A 76 -4.78 -27.36 10.46
CA ALA A 76 -5.30 -28.72 10.42
C ALA A 76 -5.20 -29.39 11.81
N SER A 77 -6.19 -30.22 12.14
CA SER A 77 -6.30 -30.84 13.48
C SER A 77 -5.10 -31.70 13.90
N SER A 78 -4.34 -32.24 12.93
CA SER A 78 -3.09 -32.97 13.16
C SER A 78 -1.93 -32.11 13.65
N GLU A 79 -1.94 -30.80 13.40
CA GLU A 79 -0.85 -29.87 13.74
C GLU A 79 -1.09 -29.13 15.07
N GLY A 80 -2.36 -28.97 15.47
CA GLY A 80 -2.75 -28.27 16.69
C GLY A 80 -2.16 -28.85 17.99
N GLN A 81 -1.90 -30.17 18.03
CA GLN A 81 -1.41 -30.86 19.22
C GLN A 81 0.00 -30.42 19.66
N GLY A 82 0.80 -29.82 18.77
CA GLY A 82 2.13 -29.32 19.10
C GLY A 82 2.15 -27.96 19.82
N HIS A 83 1.08 -27.16 19.69
CA HIS A 83 1.04 -25.78 20.19
C HIS A 83 0.31 -25.59 21.53
N GLU A 84 -0.52 -26.56 21.97
CA GLU A 84 -1.29 -26.45 23.22
C GLU A 84 -0.49 -26.79 24.50
N GLN A 85 0.71 -27.38 24.38
CA GLN A 85 1.41 -28.02 25.50
C GLN A 85 2.14 -27.06 26.47
N GLN A 86 1.60 -25.85 26.70
CA GLN A 86 2.11 -24.93 27.73
C GLN A 86 1.05 -24.26 28.61
N CYS A 87 -0.25 -24.45 28.34
CA CYS A 87 -1.35 -23.80 29.09
C CYS A 87 -2.52 -24.74 29.42
N ARG A 88 -2.28 -25.84 30.15
CA ARG A 88 -3.37 -26.63 30.77
C ARG A 88 -2.98 -27.19 32.15
N GLN A 89 -3.35 -26.43 33.19
CA GLN A 89 -3.68 -26.97 34.51
C GLN A 89 -4.93 -26.23 35.03
N THR A 90 -6.11 -26.78 34.72
CA THR A 90 -7.21 -27.04 35.69
C THR A 90 -8.32 -27.80 34.99
N ASP A 91 -8.74 -28.87 35.66
CA ASP A 91 -10.03 -29.56 35.66
C ASP A 91 -10.65 -30.15 34.38
N LYS A 92 -11.17 -31.36 34.57
CA LYS A 92 -11.80 -32.24 33.58
C LYS A 92 -13.31 -32.13 33.67
N SER A 93 -13.98 -31.89 32.55
CA SER A 93 -15.25 -32.54 32.21
C SER A 93 -15.58 -32.31 30.74
N GLU A 94 -16.38 -33.22 30.19
CA GLU A 94 -17.03 -33.17 28.87
C GLU A 94 -16.12 -33.49 27.66
N GLU A 95 -16.14 -34.79 27.34
CA GLU A 95 -15.70 -35.36 26.06
C GLU A 95 -16.80 -35.06 25.01
N GLU A 96 -16.64 -33.98 24.24
CA GLU A 96 -17.41 -33.78 23.00
C GLU A 96 -16.68 -34.47 21.83
N GLU A 97 -17.43 -35.21 21.00
CA GLU A 97 -16.88 -36.08 19.97
C GLU A 97 -16.11 -35.31 18.88
N GLU A 98 -14.80 -35.56 18.77
CA GLU A 98 -13.91 -34.91 17.80
C GLU A 98 -14.26 -35.28 16.35
N SER A 99 -14.96 -34.39 15.65
CA SER A 99 -15.01 -34.36 14.18
C SER A 99 -14.69 -32.96 13.62
N SER A 100 -13.74 -32.26 14.26
CA SER A 100 -13.18 -31.01 13.75
C SER A 100 -12.10 -31.31 12.70
N SER A 101 -12.31 -30.89 11.45
CA SER A 101 -11.33 -31.01 10.36
C SER A 101 -10.19 -29.97 10.43
N GLY A 102 -10.33 -28.96 11.28
CA GLY A 102 -9.37 -27.88 11.52
C GLY A 102 -10.06 -26.60 11.97
N TYR A 103 -9.30 -25.51 12.08
CA TYR A 103 -9.83 -24.17 12.38
C TYR A 103 -9.01 -23.07 11.68
N TYR A 104 -9.64 -21.94 11.38
CA TYR A 104 -8.93 -20.73 10.99
C TYR A 104 -8.42 -19.98 12.21
N GLU A 105 -7.10 -19.79 12.29
CA GLU A 105 -6.49 -18.88 13.25
C GLU A 105 -6.45 -17.45 12.69
N ALA A 106 -6.99 -16.50 13.46
CA ALA A 106 -7.00 -15.08 13.17
C ALA A 106 -5.96 -14.31 13.99
N ARG A 107 -5.27 -13.36 13.34
CA ARG A 107 -4.27 -12.47 13.94
C ARG A 107 -4.56 -11.01 13.57
N PRO A 108 -5.48 -10.33 14.29
CA PRO A 108 -5.85 -8.94 14.02
C PRO A 108 -4.80 -7.94 14.53
N PHE A 109 -4.25 -7.13 13.63
CA PHE A 109 -3.39 -5.99 13.94
C PHE A 109 -4.15 -4.69 13.71
N ASN A 110 -3.90 -3.71 14.59
CA ASN A 110 -4.53 -2.40 14.57
C ASN A 110 -3.42 -1.34 14.59
N PHE A 111 -3.01 -0.87 13.42
CA PHE A 111 -1.87 0.02 13.25
C PHE A 111 -2.31 1.48 13.31
N ASN A 112 -1.90 2.22 14.33
CA ASN A 112 -2.15 3.65 14.43
C ASN A 112 -1.05 4.38 13.62
N VAL A 113 -1.43 5.14 12.58
CA VAL A 113 -0.48 5.65 11.57
C VAL A 113 -0.51 7.18 11.47
N PHE A 114 0.65 7.83 11.34
CA PHE A 114 0.73 9.28 11.22
C PHE A 114 1.83 9.69 10.21
N PRO A 115 1.65 10.74 9.38
CA PRO A 115 2.66 11.13 8.40
C PRO A 115 4.02 11.40 9.06
N CYS A 116 5.12 11.00 8.40
CA CYS A 116 6.44 11.40 8.88
C CYS A 116 6.65 12.92 8.71
N THR A 117 7.35 13.55 9.66
CA THR A 117 7.56 15.02 9.65
C THR A 117 8.94 15.43 9.16
N SER A 118 9.90 14.49 9.08
CA SER A 118 11.18 14.72 8.42
C SER A 118 11.87 13.43 7.97
N VAL A 119 12.68 13.53 6.91
CA VAL A 119 13.45 12.42 6.33
C VAL A 119 14.83 12.94 5.92
N GLY A 120 15.92 12.39 6.44
CA GLY A 120 17.29 12.83 6.06
C GLY A 120 17.52 14.34 6.25
N ARG A 121 16.92 14.93 7.30
CA ARG A 121 16.87 16.39 7.58
C ARG A 121 16.10 17.24 6.55
N LYS A 122 15.31 16.64 5.66
CA LYS A 122 14.25 17.32 4.89
C LYS A 122 13.01 17.39 5.78
N PRO A 123 12.43 18.57 6.10
CA PRO A 123 11.07 18.64 6.62
C PRO A 123 10.10 18.06 5.58
N ILE A 124 9.11 17.31 6.04
CA ILE A 124 8.00 16.80 5.21
C ILE A 124 6.72 17.44 5.74
N GLU A 125 5.96 18.05 4.85
CA GLU A 125 4.71 18.73 5.16
C GLU A 125 3.57 17.98 4.47
N THR A 126 2.73 17.30 5.26
CA THR A 126 1.55 16.60 4.76
C THR A 126 0.30 17.35 5.18
N HIS A 127 -0.51 17.74 4.22
CA HIS A 127 -1.82 18.34 4.47
C HIS A 127 -2.92 17.29 4.30
N PHE A 128 -3.87 17.28 5.23
CA PHE A 128 -5.13 16.55 5.13
C PHE A 128 -6.24 17.33 5.85
N GLY A 129 -7.45 17.23 5.33
CA GLY A 129 -8.65 17.74 5.97
C GLY A 129 -9.19 16.79 7.03
N CYS A 130 -10.14 17.28 7.83
CA CYS A 130 -10.88 16.49 8.82
C CYS A 130 -12.37 16.83 8.69
N LYS A 131 -13.27 15.84 8.71
CA LYS A 131 -14.70 16.08 8.87
C LYS A 131 -15.07 16.00 10.34
N ASN A 132 -15.79 17.02 10.82
CA ASN A 132 -16.36 17.03 12.16
C ASN A 132 -17.22 15.79 12.45
N THR A 133 -18.02 15.33 11.48
CA THR A 133 -18.86 14.13 11.63
C THR A 133 -18.06 12.83 11.74
N ALA A 134 -16.90 12.74 11.09
CA ALA A 134 -16.02 11.57 11.20
C ALA A 134 -15.32 11.57 12.57
N PHE A 135 -14.83 12.73 13.02
CA PHE A 135 -14.25 12.88 14.36
C PHE A 135 -15.26 12.64 15.47
N GLU A 136 -16.51 13.06 15.31
CA GLU A 136 -17.61 12.78 16.25
C GLU A 136 -17.92 11.27 16.31
N PHE A 137 -17.95 10.59 15.16
CA PHE A 137 -18.14 9.14 15.08
C PHE A 137 -17.00 8.37 15.76
N LEU A 138 -15.75 8.65 15.37
CA LEU A 138 -14.55 8.07 15.99
C LEU A 138 -14.51 8.32 17.51
N SER A 139 -14.89 9.52 17.97
CA SER A 139 -14.97 9.84 19.41
C SER A 139 -16.01 8.99 20.14
N LYS A 140 -17.17 8.72 19.52
CA LYS A 140 -18.21 7.85 20.09
C LYS A 140 -17.75 6.39 20.17
N ASN A 141 -16.90 5.96 19.25
CA ASN A 141 -16.30 4.63 19.22
C ASN A 141 -14.97 4.54 20.00
N SER A 142 -14.72 5.50 20.91
CA SER A 142 -13.54 5.52 21.82
C SER A 142 -12.17 5.60 21.12
N PHE A 143 -12.10 6.18 19.92
CA PHE A 143 -10.84 6.42 19.23
C PHE A 143 -9.93 7.40 20.00
N ASP A 144 -8.66 7.04 20.18
CA ASP A 144 -7.67 7.88 20.87
C ASP A 144 -6.83 8.71 19.89
N PHE A 145 -7.27 9.94 19.67
CA PHE A 145 -6.56 10.93 18.84
C PHE A 145 -5.18 11.33 19.39
N ASN A 146 -4.94 11.23 20.70
CA ASN A 146 -3.63 11.51 21.29
C ASN A 146 -2.65 10.38 20.97
N LYS A 147 -3.08 9.12 21.11
CA LYS A 147 -2.31 7.94 20.67
C LYS A 147 -1.98 8.03 19.18
N TRP A 148 -2.94 8.40 18.35
CA TRP A 148 -2.74 8.62 16.91
C TRP A 148 -1.64 9.64 16.60
N VAL A 149 -1.69 10.84 17.18
CA VAL A 149 -0.71 11.91 16.89
C VAL A 149 0.65 11.67 17.55
N TYR A 150 0.69 11.35 18.85
CA TYR A 150 1.95 11.22 19.59
C TYR A 150 2.69 9.92 19.25
N SER A 151 1.93 8.82 19.13
CA SER A 151 2.46 7.45 19.03
C SER A 151 2.20 6.81 17.67
N GLY A 152 1.68 7.56 16.69
CA GLY A 152 1.46 7.07 15.34
C GLY A 152 2.75 6.60 14.68
N ILE A 153 2.69 5.42 14.06
CA ILE A 153 3.78 4.85 13.26
C ILE A 153 4.00 5.79 12.07
N PRO A 154 5.24 6.26 11.81
CA PRO A 154 5.52 7.10 10.66
C PRO A 154 5.20 6.36 9.36
N TYR A 155 4.85 7.10 8.32
CA TYR A 155 4.80 6.57 6.97
C TYR A 155 5.33 7.59 5.95
N LEU A 156 5.87 7.03 4.86
CA LEU A 156 6.45 7.74 3.72
C LEU A 156 6.26 6.84 2.49
N CYS A 157 5.55 7.28 1.45
CA CYS A 157 5.25 6.40 0.32
C CYS A 157 6.52 6.01 -0.48
N THR A 158 6.44 4.95 -1.28
CA THR A 158 7.62 4.34 -1.93
C THR A 158 8.25 5.29 -2.94
N GLU A 159 7.40 5.99 -3.70
CA GLU A 159 7.79 7.03 -4.65
C GLU A 159 8.50 8.21 -3.96
N GLU A 160 7.91 8.77 -2.91
CA GLU A 160 8.50 9.90 -2.19
C GLU A 160 9.82 9.52 -1.51
N ALA A 161 9.90 8.33 -0.91
CA ALA A 161 11.13 7.80 -0.33
C ALA A 161 12.26 7.69 -1.37
N MET A 162 11.97 7.21 -2.59
CA MET A 162 12.94 7.13 -3.68
C MET A 162 13.39 8.52 -4.15
N LEU A 163 12.46 9.47 -4.32
CA LEU A 163 12.77 10.84 -4.72
C LEU A 163 13.64 11.56 -3.68
N ILE A 164 13.31 11.45 -2.38
CA ILE A 164 14.11 12.01 -1.29
C ILE A 164 15.49 11.34 -1.23
N LYS A 165 15.56 10.01 -1.41
CA LYS A 165 16.84 9.28 -1.44
C LYS A 165 17.73 9.81 -2.57
N ALA A 166 17.20 9.94 -3.79
CA ALA A 166 17.94 10.47 -4.94
C ALA A 166 18.41 11.93 -4.71
N GLU A 167 17.51 12.80 -4.24
CA GLU A 167 17.82 14.20 -3.92
C GLU A 167 18.96 14.31 -2.88
N ARG A 168 18.83 13.56 -1.77
CA ARG A 168 19.78 13.59 -0.65
C ARG A 168 21.12 12.91 -0.98
N ILE A 169 21.13 11.85 -1.78
CA ILE A 169 22.36 11.27 -2.34
C ILE A 169 23.07 12.32 -3.20
N GLY A 170 22.38 12.97 -4.14
CA GLY A 170 22.95 13.99 -5.02
C GLY A 170 23.62 15.14 -4.25
N LEU A 171 23.01 15.56 -3.13
CA LEU A 171 23.57 16.56 -2.20
C LEU A 171 24.79 16.09 -1.40
N TYR A 172 24.95 14.79 -1.16
CA TYR A 172 26.05 14.24 -0.35
C TYR A 172 27.23 13.75 -1.20
N THR A 173 26.96 13.38 -2.46
CA THR A 173 27.97 12.96 -3.44
C THR A 173 28.34 14.07 -4.44
N ASN A 174 27.89 15.31 -4.21
CA ASN A 174 28.20 16.49 -5.03
C ASN A 174 27.84 16.31 -6.53
N ARG A 175 26.72 15.62 -6.83
CA ARG A 175 26.27 15.33 -8.21
C ARG A 175 25.11 16.19 -8.69
N GLN A 176 24.71 17.23 -7.94
CA GLN A 176 23.68 18.15 -8.41
C GLN A 176 24.16 19.02 -9.58
N THR A 177 23.22 19.37 -10.46
CA THR A 177 23.40 20.34 -11.53
C THR A 177 23.89 21.68 -10.98
N MET A 178 24.92 22.24 -11.62
CA MET A 178 25.51 23.52 -11.22
C MET A 178 24.44 24.63 -11.14
N THR A 179 24.38 25.33 -10.00
CA THR A 179 23.61 26.57 -9.93
C THR A 179 24.27 27.62 -10.82
N VAL A 180 23.68 27.89 -11.99
CA VAL A 180 24.18 28.91 -12.93
C VAL A 180 23.92 30.30 -12.36
N ALA A 181 24.98 31.12 -12.28
CA ALA A 181 24.89 32.51 -11.81
C ALA A 181 24.26 33.40 -12.88
N ASP A 182 22.93 33.50 -12.85
CA ASP A 182 22.11 34.15 -13.89
C ASP A 182 22.28 35.68 -13.95
N ASP A 183 22.45 36.35 -12.79
CA ASP A 183 22.60 37.80 -12.71
C ASP A 183 24.06 38.30 -12.58
N ARG A 184 24.26 39.60 -12.82
CA ARG A 184 25.58 40.26 -12.82
C ARG A 184 26.21 40.39 -11.43
N VAL A 185 25.40 40.53 -10.37
CA VAL A 185 25.85 40.62 -8.98
C VAL A 185 26.35 39.26 -8.50
N SER A 186 25.60 38.19 -8.80
CA SER A 186 26.01 36.81 -8.55
C SER A 186 27.30 36.44 -9.27
N ARG A 187 27.49 36.87 -10.53
CA ARG A 187 28.77 36.68 -11.24
C ARG A 187 29.95 37.41 -10.59
N ALA A 188 29.76 38.61 -10.03
CA ALA A 188 30.80 39.31 -9.30
C ALA A 188 31.15 38.61 -7.98
N PHE A 189 30.12 38.17 -7.23
CA PHE A 189 30.27 37.40 -6.00
C PHE A 189 31.02 36.07 -6.24
N VAL A 190 30.64 35.31 -7.28
CA VAL A 190 31.32 34.07 -7.69
C VAL A 190 32.80 34.31 -7.95
N LYS A 191 33.14 35.33 -8.76
CA LYS A 191 34.55 35.64 -9.07
C LYS A 191 35.35 36.05 -7.83
N GLY A 192 34.77 36.84 -6.93
CA GLY A 192 35.40 37.20 -5.66
C GLY A 192 35.70 35.97 -4.80
N PHE A 193 34.72 35.07 -4.68
CA PHE A 193 34.89 33.82 -3.94
C PHE A 193 35.90 32.88 -4.60
N GLU A 194 35.90 32.73 -5.93
CA GLU A 194 36.88 31.89 -6.65
C GLU A 194 38.32 32.40 -6.49
N CYS A 195 38.55 33.71 -6.42
CA CYS A 195 39.86 34.27 -6.10
C CYS A 195 40.28 33.95 -4.66
N ALA A 196 39.42 34.21 -3.68
CA ALA A 196 39.68 33.90 -2.28
C ALA A 196 39.92 32.39 -2.06
N LEU A 197 39.17 31.53 -2.76
CA LEU A 197 39.33 30.07 -2.70
C LEU A 197 40.69 29.62 -3.25
N LYS A 198 41.18 30.22 -4.35
CA LYS A 198 42.50 29.91 -4.91
C LYS A 198 43.64 30.28 -3.95
N GLU A 199 43.55 31.46 -3.34
CA GLU A 199 44.51 31.93 -2.33
C GLU A 199 44.45 31.06 -1.07
N PHE A 200 43.25 30.72 -0.60
CA PHE A 200 43.09 29.78 0.51
C PHE A 200 43.67 28.40 0.19
N ILE A 201 43.50 27.86 -1.03
CA ILE A 201 44.06 26.56 -1.41
C ILE A 201 45.59 26.56 -1.31
N SER A 202 46.26 27.62 -1.79
CA SER A 202 47.73 27.75 -1.74
C SER A 202 48.28 28.15 -0.36
N SER A 203 47.48 28.74 0.53
CA SER A 203 47.93 29.13 1.87
C SER A 203 48.19 27.94 2.82
N GLY A 204 48.91 28.20 3.92
CA GLY A 204 49.08 27.22 5.01
C GLY A 204 47.84 27.03 5.90
N GLU A 205 46.77 27.78 5.67
CA GLU A 205 45.60 27.81 6.56
C GLU A 205 44.72 26.55 6.41
N ARG A 206 44.01 26.21 7.50
CA ARG A 206 43.09 25.07 7.53
C ARG A 206 41.63 25.43 7.30
N ILE A 207 41.23 26.67 7.57
CA ILE A 207 39.84 27.15 7.48
C ILE A 207 39.83 28.58 6.94
N MET A 208 39.03 28.84 5.91
CA MET A 208 38.65 30.17 5.43
C MET A 208 37.21 30.45 5.83
N ARG A 209 36.91 31.68 6.27
CA ARG A 209 35.54 32.16 6.46
C ARG A 209 35.17 33.12 5.34
N TYR A 210 33.95 33.00 4.81
CA TYR A 210 33.47 33.87 3.73
C TYR A 210 32.01 34.27 3.99
N ASP A 211 31.72 35.57 3.89
CA ASP A 211 30.40 36.10 4.22
C ASP A 211 29.36 35.82 3.13
N THR A 212 28.10 35.65 3.55
CA THR A 212 26.98 35.27 2.67
C THR A 212 25.71 36.00 3.10
N ALA A 213 25.17 36.83 2.22
CA ALA A 213 23.96 37.59 2.49
C ALA A 213 22.69 36.72 2.51
N ASN A 214 22.68 35.58 1.82
CA ASN A 214 21.51 34.71 1.69
C ASN A 214 21.86 33.23 1.44
N THR A 215 20.85 32.37 1.45
CA THR A 215 20.95 30.93 1.18
C THR A 215 21.40 30.60 -0.25
N TYR A 216 21.08 31.44 -1.23
CA TYR A 216 21.50 31.26 -2.62
C TYR A 216 23.03 31.40 -2.78
N GLN A 217 23.64 32.42 -2.18
CA GLN A 217 25.10 32.58 -2.14
C GLN A 217 25.79 31.42 -1.42
N ARG A 218 25.20 30.91 -0.32
CA ARG A 218 25.72 29.71 0.37
C ARG A 218 25.68 28.47 -0.54
N LYS A 219 24.58 28.27 -1.27
CA LYS A 219 24.44 27.16 -2.23
C LYS A 219 25.52 27.24 -3.32
N ILE A 220 25.73 28.41 -3.92
CA ILE A 220 26.81 28.65 -4.88
C ILE A 220 28.18 28.27 -4.29
N ILE A 221 28.49 28.66 -3.05
CA ILE A 221 29.76 28.30 -2.42
C ILE A 221 29.87 26.79 -2.17
N HIS A 222 28.80 26.13 -1.73
CA HIS A 222 28.76 24.66 -1.67
C HIS A 222 29.06 24.05 -3.05
N ASP A 223 28.39 24.48 -4.11
CA ASP A 223 28.56 24.00 -5.49
C ASP A 223 29.98 24.25 -6.04
N LEU A 224 30.64 25.35 -5.67
CA LEU A 224 32.01 25.66 -6.10
C LEU A 224 33.07 24.85 -5.33
N VAL A 225 32.95 24.78 -4.00
CA VAL A 225 33.87 23.99 -3.17
C VAL A 225 33.74 22.48 -3.45
N SER A 226 32.55 22.03 -3.82
CA SER A 226 32.25 20.62 -4.12
C SER A 226 33.15 19.98 -5.19
N LYS A 227 33.73 20.81 -6.07
CA LYS A 227 34.68 20.44 -7.14
C LYS A 227 36.07 20.04 -6.63
N HIS A 228 36.34 20.18 -5.33
CA HIS A 228 37.64 19.90 -4.72
C HIS A 228 37.53 18.77 -3.68
N ASP A 229 38.01 17.56 -4.01
CA ASP A 229 37.97 16.36 -3.15
C ASP A 229 38.56 16.52 -1.73
N ALA A 230 39.40 17.54 -1.53
CA ALA A 230 40.11 17.82 -0.29
C ALA A 230 39.52 19.00 0.51
N LEU A 231 38.39 19.58 0.08
CA LEU A 231 37.74 20.68 0.77
C LEU A 231 36.35 20.29 1.26
N GLY A 232 35.96 20.85 2.40
CA GLY A 232 34.61 20.75 2.95
C GLY A 232 34.04 22.12 3.28
N THR A 233 32.73 22.18 3.50
CA THR A 233 31.98 23.40 3.81
C THR A 233 31.11 23.20 5.05
N LYS A 234 30.97 24.25 5.86
CA LYS A 234 30.11 24.29 7.04
C LYS A 234 29.44 25.66 7.17
N GLY A 235 28.11 25.70 7.14
CA GLY A 235 27.36 26.93 7.34
C GLY A 235 27.46 27.47 8.76
N GLN A 236 27.55 28.79 8.91
CA GLN A 236 27.48 29.56 10.15
C GLN A 236 26.40 30.65 10.00
N ASN A 237 26.08 31.40 11.06
CA ASN A 237 25.24 32.60 10.91
C ASN A 237 26.05 33.69 10.20
N GLY A 238 25.47 34.35 9.19
CA GLY A 238 26.16 35.34 8.35
C GLY A 238 27.16 34.78 7.33
N CYS A 239 27.92 33.73 7.65
CA CYS A 239 29.02 33.25 6.81
C CYS A 239 29.02 31.73 6.56
N ILE A 240 29.99 31.27 5.76
CA ILE A 240 30.30 29.86 5.50
C ILE A 240 31.79 29.60 5.75
N GLU A 241 32.10 28.51 6.43
CA GLU A 241 33.47 28.05 6.69
C GLU A 241 33.85 27.02 5.62
N VAL A 242 34.93 27.28 4.88
CA VAL A 242 35.57 26.33 3.96
C VAL A 242 36.78 25.74 4.67
N PHE A 243 36.91 24.42 4.76
CA PHE A 243 37.99 23.78 5.50
C PHE A 243 38.75 22.75 4.65
N LYS A 244 40.07 22.64 4.87
CA LYS A 244 40.92 21.62 4.24
C LYS A 244 40.79 20.29 4.99
N SER A 245 40.73 19.20 4.24
CA SER A 245 40.58 17.83 4.72
C SER A 245 41.35 16.87 3.79
N THR A 246 41.36 15.57 4.10
CA THR A 246 41.91 14.55 3.21
C THR A 246 40.80 13.90 2.39
N LYS A 247 41.07 13.48 1.15
CA LYS A 247 40.10 12.74 0.32
C LYS A 247 39.49 11.55 1.07
N LYS A 248 40.32 10.81 1.83
CA LYS A 248 39.90 9.67 2.66
C LYS A 248 38.94 10.08 3.80
N ALA A 249 39.19 11.20 4.47
CA ALA A 249 38.31 11.72 5.52
C ALA A 249 36.97 12.24 4.94
N MET A 250 37.01 12.93 3.80
CA MET A 250 35.81 13.38 3.09
C MET A 250 34.95 12.20 2.63
N ALA A 251 35.54 11.20 1.96
CA ALA A 251 34.84 9.99 1.55
C ALA A 251 34.22 9.23 2.74
N LYS A 252 34.94 9.10 3.86
CA LYS A 252 34.40 8.49 5.09
C LYS A 252 33.20 9.25 5.64
N HIS A 253 33.24 10.59 5.64
CA HIS A 253 32.12 11.42 6.11
C HIS A 253 30.91 11.32 5.17
N THR A 254 31.12 11.32 3.85
CA THR A 254 30.03 11.08 2.88
C THR A 254 29.40 9.69 3.06
N ALA A 255 30.21 8.63 3.19
CA ALA A 255 29.70 7.28 3.46
C ALA A 255 28.89 7.20 4.77
N GLN A 256 29.33 7.87 5.84
CA GLN A 256 28.59 7.95 7.10
C GLN A 256 27.25 8.69 6.93
N ARG A 257 27.21 9.78 6.15
CA ARG A 257 25.96 10.51 5.86
C ARG A 257 24.99 9.69 5.02
N LEU A 258 25.48 8.92 4.06
CA LEU A 258 24.67 7.99 3.27
C LEU A 258 24.06 6.90 4.15
N LYS A 259 24.85 6.28 5.05
CA LYS A 259 24.32 5.29 6.01
C LYS A 259 23.25 5.89 6.95
N LEU A 260 23.45 7.12 7.43
CA LEU A 260 22.45 7.82 8.26
C LEU A 260 21.19 8.21 7.48
N LEU A 261 21.32 8.53 6.20
CA LEU A 261 20.18 8.79 5.31
C LEU A 261 19.36 7.52 5.08
N GLU A 262 20.01 6.38 4.86
CA GLU A 262 19.34 5.09 4.64
C GLU A 262 18.57 4.65 5.88
N ALA A 263 19.17 4.70 7.07
CA ALA A 263 18.49 4.44 8.33
C ALA A 263 17.31 5.40 8.57
N SER A 264 17.47 6.69 8.26
CA SER A 264 16.37 7.67 8.38
C SER A 264 15.24 7.43 7.38
N ILE A 265 15.52 6.89 6.19
CA ILE A 265 14.48 6.52 5.23
C ILE A 265 13.75 5.27 5.72
N GLU A 266 14.48 4.25 6.19
CA GLU A 266 13.91 3.02 6.73
C GLU A 266 12.98 3.28 7.94
N GLU A 267 13.41 4.14 8.87
CA GLU A 267 12.59 4.60 9.99
C GLU A 267 11.33 5.36 9.51
N SER A 268 11.47 6.29 8.56
CA SER A 268 10.35 7.09 8.06
C SER A 268 9.38 6.30 7.16
N ARG A 269 9.83 5.22 6.50
CA ARG A 269 8.96 4.27 5.78
C ARG A 269 7.95 3.65 6.73
N GLY A 270 8.41 3.24 7.92
CA GLY A 270 7.59 2.76 9.03
C GLY A 270 6.46 1.82 8.59
N PHE A 271 5.21 2.27 8.70
CA PHE A 271 4.04 1.44 8.36
C PHE A 271 4.04 0.96 6.90
N CYS A 272 4.63 1.70 5.95
CA CYS A 272 4.69 1.25 4.56
C CYS A 272 5.42 -0.08 4.39
N THR A 273 6.32 -0.46 5.31
CA THR A 273 6.97 -1.78 5.29
C THR A 273 6.00 -2.94 5.59
N ILE A 274 4.89 -2.70 6.31
CA ILE A 274 3.80 -3.68 6.47
C ILE A 274 3.07 -3.89 5.12
N ILE A 275 2.85 -2.80 4.41
CA ILE A 275 2.20 -2.79 3.09
C ILE A 275 3.10 -3.42 2.02
N ASP A 276 4.42 -3.17 2.05
CA ASP A 276 5.40 -3.85 1.21
C ASP A 276 5.32 -5.36 1.42
N LEU A 277 5.34 -5.82 2.68
CA LEU A 277 5.25 -7.25 3.02
C LEU A 277 3.94 -7.89 2.53
N LEU A 278 2.81 -7.16 2.63
CA LEU A 278 1.52 -7.63 2.13
C LEU A 278 1.52 -7.76 0.60
N SER A 279 2.13 -6.80 -0.10
CA SER A 279 2.31 -6.81 -1.56
C SER A 279 3.24 -7.94 -2.02
N GLU A 280 4.37 -8.13 -1.33
CA GLU A 280 5.37 -9.16 -1.59
C GLU A 280 4.85 -10.58 -1.33
N ALA A 281 4.01 -10.76 -0.31
CA ALA A 281 3.40 -12.06 0.01
C ALA A 281 2.41 -12.55 -1.07
N ARG A 282 1.86 -11.63 -1.89
CA ARG A 282 0.95 -11.91 -3.02
C ARG A 282 -0.33 -12.71 -2.65
N LYS A 283 -0.65 -12.79 -1.36
CA LYS A 283 -1.86 -13.43 -0.83
C LYS A 283 -3.11 -12.61 -1.19
N PRO A 284 -4.31 -13.23 -1.24
CA PRO A 284 -5.56 -12.49 -1.37
C PRO A 284 -5.73 -11.46 -0.25
N VAL A 285 -6.13 -10.25 -0.63
CA VAL A 285 -6.48 -9.16 0.28
C VAL A 285 -7.98 -8.89 0.21
N VAL A 286 -8.66 -9.18 1.31
CA VAL A 286 -10.10 -9.14 1.46
C VAL A 286 -10.51 -7.82 2.12
N GLY A 287 -11.59 -7.21 1.66
CA GLY A 287 -12.18 -6.02 2.26
C GLY A 287 -13.70 -6.06 2.24
N HIS A 288 -14.34 -5.03 2.78
CA HIS A 288 -15.78 -4.85 2.70
C HIS A 288 -16.10 -3.45 2.18
N ASN A 289 -16.69 -3.33 0.99
CA ASN A 289 -16.89 -2.02 0.34
C ASN A 289 -15.57 -1.25 0.15
N MET A 290 -14.52 -1.96 -0.29
CA MET A 290 -13.13 -1.54 -0.16
C MET A 290 -12.54 -0.57 -1.22
N PRO A 291 -13.25 0.02 -2.21
CA PRO A 291 -12.63 1.00 -3.11
C PRO A 291 -11.90 2.14 -2.39
N LEU A 292 -12.44 2.65 -1.28
CA LEU A 292 -11.85 3.78 -0.57
C LEU A 292 -10.54 3.35 0.14
N ASP A 293 -10.55 2.20 0.80
CA ASP A 293 -9.39 1.60 1.48
C ASP A 293 -8.25 1.29 0.51
N VAL A 294 -8.58 0.71 -0.66
CA VAL A 294 -7.57 0.37 -1.68
C VAL A 294 -6.93 1.63 -2.26
N LEU A 295 -7.71 2.69 -2.55
CA LEU A 295 -7.13 3.95 -3.04
C LEU A 295 -6.35 4.69 -1.95
N HIS A 296 -6.79 4.67 -0.68
CA HIS A 296 -5.98 5.16 0.45
C HIS A 296 -4.67 4.39 0.61
N ALA A 297 -4.72 3.05 0.59
CA ALA A 297 -3.55 2.19 0.70
C ALA A 297 -2.51 2.51 -0.39
N TYR A 298 -2.99 2.63 -1.63
CA TYR A 298 -2.17 3.00 -2.78
C TYR A 298 -1.56 4.40 -2.57
N SER A 299 -2.41 5.41 -2.33
CA SER A 299 -2.02 6.83 -2.20
C SER A 299 -1.01 7.08 -1.08
N LYS A 300 -1.27 6.57 0.12
CA LYS A 300 -0.54 6.96 1.33
C LYS A 300 0.72 6.12 1.56
N PHE A 301 0.73 4.87 1.11
CA PHE A 301 1.80 3.93 1.46
C PHE A 301 2.66 3.48 0.26
N TYR A 302 2.12 3.55 -0.96
CA TYR A 302 2.82 3.11 -2.18
C TYR A 302 3.22 4.27 -3.11
N LYS A 303 2.26 4.91 -3.80
CA LYS A 303 2.53 5.93 -4.84
C LYS A 303 1.37 6.92 -4.99
N SER A 304 1.64 8.05 -5.62
CA SER A 304 0.59 9.01 -6.02
C SER A 304 -0.48 8.33 -6.89
N LEU A 305 -1.76 8.63 -6.65
CA LEU A 305 -2.86 8.07 -7.45
C LEU A 305 -2.75 8.57 -8.90
N PRO A 306 -2.83 7.68 -9.92
CA PRO A 306 -2.81 8.10 -11.33
C PRO A 306 -3.93 9.06 -11.69
N ASP A 307 -3.74 9.88 -12.72
CA ASP A 307 -4.75 10.84 -13.14
C ASP A 307 -5.98 10.18 -13.78
N THR A 308 -5.81 9.01 -14.43
CA THR A 308 -6.92 8.25 -15.02
C THR A 308 -7.23 6.98 -14.25
N ARG A 309 -8.51 6.56 -14.30
CA ARG A 309 -8.97 5.28 -13.77
C ARG A 309 -8.24 4.10 -14.41
N VAL A 310 -8.02 4.16 -15.72
CA VAL A 310 -7.42 3.05 -16.50
C VAL A 310 -5.97 2.80 -16.06
N ASP A 311 -5.21 3.87 -15.81
CA ASP A 311 -3.85 3.75 -15.27
C ASP A 311 -3.86 3.18 -13.85
N PHE A 312 -4.84 3.56 -13.02
CA PHE A 312 -5.03 2.97 -11.69
C PHE A 312 -5.39 1.47 -11.74
N GLU A 313 -6.33 1.07 -12.61
CA GLU A 313 -6.71 -0.34 -12.82
C GLU A 313 -5.50 -1.22 -13.20
N GLN A 314 -4.59 -0.69 -14.03
CA GLN A 314 -3.35 -1.38 -14.37
C GLN A 314 -2.34 -1.38 -13.22
N ALA A 315 -2.18 -0.24 -12.52
CA ALA A 315 -1.18 -0.07 -11.48
C ALA A 315 -1.51 -0.83 -10.18
N VAL A 316 -2.78 -0.91 -9.80
CA VAL A 316 -3.22 -1.58 -8.56
C VAL A 316 -2.91 -3.08 -8.58
N SER A 317 -3.00 -3.74 -9.74
CA SER A 317 -2.62 -5.16 -9.90
C SER A 317 -1.14 -5.45 -9.58
N LYS A 318 -0.27 -4.44 -9.70
CA LYS A 318 1.16 -4.52 -9.36
C LYS A 318 1.40 -4.26 -7.86
N PHE A 319 0.43 -3.67 -7.18
CA PHE A 319 0.45 -3.31 -5.77
C PHE A 319 -0.21 -4.39 -4.91
N LEU A 320 -1.49 -4.71 -5.15
CA LEU A 320 -2.22 -5.81 -4.53
C LEU A 320 -2.85 -6.65 -5.66
N PRO A 321 -2.33 -7.84 -5.96
CA PRO A 321 -2.66 -8.58 -7.18
C PRO A 321 -4.03 -9.25 -7.16
N VAL A 322 -4.53 -9.55 -5.96
CA VAL A 322 -5.76 -10.32 -5.71
C VAL A 322 -6.54 -9.61 -4.61
N LEU A 323 -7.53 -8.83 -5.02
CA LEU A 323 -8.48 -8.12 -4.16
C LEU A 323 -9.82 -8.86 -4.14
N ILE A 324 -10.49 -8.93 -2.99
CA ILE A 324 -11.81 -9.55 -2.85
C ILE A 324 -12.70 -8.66 -1.98
N ASP A 325 -13.78 -8.14 -2.56
CA ASP A 325 -14.76 -7.32 -1.83
C ASP A 325 -15.95 -8.17 -1.37
N THR A 326 -16.08 -8.38 -0.06
CA THR A 326 -17.17 -9.16 0.54
C THR A 326 -18.54 -8.54 0.29
N LYS A 327 -18.65 -7.21 0.14
CA LYS A 327 -19.92 -6.56 -0.21
C LYS A 327 -20.33 -6.91 -1.64
N TYR A 328 -19.37 -7.04 -2.56
CA TYR A 328 -19.66 -7.55 -3.91
C TYR A 328 -20.12 -9.01 -3.87
N ILE A 329 -19.50 -9.89 -3.07
CA ILE A 329 -19.97 -11.29 -2.90
C ILE A 329 -21.44 -11.32 -2.48
N ILE A 330 -21.80 -10.57 -1.43
CA ILE A 330 -23.18 -10.50 -0.91
C ILE A 330 -24.15 -9.95 -1.97
N GLU A 331 -23.80 -8.84 -2.62
CA GLU A 331 -24.70 -8.12 -3.52
C GLU A 331 -24.90 -8.78 -4.89
N SER A 332 -23.91 -9.55 -5.36
CA SER A 332 -23.94 -10.27 -6.63
C SER A 332 -24.48 -11.69 -6.54
N THR A 333 -24.56 -12.28 -5.34
CA THR A 333 -25.01 -13.67 -5.13
C THR A 333 -26.50 -13.70 -4.73
N PRO A 334 -27.44 -14.07 -5.61
CA PRO A 334 -28.87 -13.87 -5.36
C PRO A 334 -29.40 -14.63 -4.13
N GLY A 335 -28.87 -15.83 -3.86
CA GLY A 335 -29.24 -16.62 -2.68
C GLY A 335 -28.86 -15.95 -1.36
N ILE A 336 -27.63 -15.43 -1.27
CA ILE A 336 -27.12 -14.72 -0.08
C ILE A 336 -27.90 -13.41 0.12
N LYS A 337 -28.08 -12.62 -0.95
CA LYS A 337 -28.84 -11.36 -0.92
C LYS A 337 -30.29 -11.55 -0.48
N ALA A 338 -30.97 -12.58 -0.99
CA ALA A 338 -32.35 -12.90 -0.61
C ALA A 338 -32.46 -13.40 0.85
N ARG A 339 -31.45 -14.13 1.34
CA ARG A 339 -31.38 -14.69 2.70
C ARG A 339 -31.23 -13.61 3.77
N TYR A 340 -30.20 -12.76 3.64
CA TYR A 340 -29.85 -11.79 4.70
C TYR A 340 -30.48 -10.41 4.52
N LYS A 341 -30.83 -10.01 3.28
CA LYS A 341 -31.48 -8.72 2.92
C LYS A 341 -30.70 -7.45 3.30
N THR A 342 -29.52 -7.59 3.87
CA THR A 342 -28.56 -6.53 4.19
C THR A 342 -27.20 -6.90 3.63
N SER A 343 -26.38 -5.89 3.38
CA SER A 343 -24.99 -6.03 2.98
C SER A 343 -24.07 -5.12 3.80
N ASN A 344 -24.53 -4.58 4.92
CA ASN A 344 -23.70 -3.82 5.86
C ASN A 344 -22.99 -4.81 6.79
N LEU A 345 -21.70 -4.60 7.05
CA LEU A 345 -20.86 -5.54 7.80
C LEU A 345 -21.35 -5.75 9.25
N ASP A 346 -21.77 -4.66 9.89
CA ASP A 346 -22.31 -4.61 11.25
C ASP A 346 -23.61 -5.42 11.43
N GLU A 347 -24.45 -5.45 10.39
CA GLU A 347 -25.68 -6.24 10.39
C GLU A 347 -25.45 -7.69 9.95
N ILE A 348 -24.67 -7.94 8.89
CA ILE A 348 -24.55 -9.29 8.29
C ILE A 348 -23.58 -10.20 9.05
N ALA A 349 -22.47 -9.69 9.59
CA ALA A 349 -21.48 -10.53 10.27
C ALA A 349 -22.06 -11.26 11.50
N PRO A 350 -22.86 -10.60 12.38
CA PRO A 350 -23.54 -11.29 13.47
C PRO A 350 -24.59 -12.32 13.01
N MET A 351 -25.27 -12.08 11.87
CA MET A 351 -26.22 -13.05 11.31
C MET A 351 -25.51 -14.32 10.81
N LEU A 352 -24.40 -14.15 10.09
CA LEU A 352 -23.57 -15.24 9.59
C LEU A 352 -22.96 -16.06 10.74
N GLU A 353 -22.47 -15.41 11.79
CA GLU A 353 -21.85 -16.09 12.93
C GLU A 353 -22.87 -16.85 13.79
N LYS A 354 -24.07 -16.28 13.95
CA LYS A 354 -25.21 -16.98 14.59
C LYS A 354 -25.62 -18.22 13.79
N GLU A 355 -25.65 -18.13 12.46
CA GLU A 355 -25.97 -19.26 11.58
C GLU A 355 -24.90 -20.36 11.66
N ALA A 356 -23.61 -19.99 11.62
CA ALA A 356 -22.51 -20.94 11.80
C ALA A 356 -22.60 -21.67 13.15
N SER A 357 -22.91 -20.94 14.22
CA SER A 357 -23.09 -21.48 15.58
C SER A 357 -24.32 -22.40 15.72
N SER A 358 -25.26 -22.40 14.76
CA SER A 358 -26.54 -23.12 14.84
C SER A 358 -26.52 -24.50 14.15
N GLY A 359 -25.33 -25.09 13.93
CA GLY A 359 -25.18 -26.44 13.39
C GLY A 359 -24.91 -26.54 11.89
N SER A 360 -24.40 -25.47 11.26
CA SER A 360 -23.83 -25.56 9.90
C SER A 360 -22.40 -26.12 9.98
N ALA A 361 -21.99 -26.95 9.01
CA ALA A 361 -20.65 -27.54 8.94
C ALA A 361 -19.59 -26.51 8.49
N GLN A 362 -19.45 -25.46 9.31
CA GLN A 362 -18.62 -24.29 9.06
C GLN A 362 -17.30 -24.40 9.82
N PRO A 363 -16.17 -23.94 9.25
CA PRO A 363 -14.88 -23.97 9.94
C PRO A 363 -14.91 -23.09 11.20
N MET A 364 -14.35 -23.57 12.31
CA MET A 364 -14.17 -22.72 13.50
C MET A 364 -13.20 -21.57 13.18
N ILE A 365 -13.41 -20.40 13.79
CA ILE A 365 -12.48 -19.27 13.75
C ILE A 365 -12.01 -19.00 15.18
N ARG A 366 -10.71 -18.92 15.42
CA ARG A 366 -10.10 -18.69 16.73
C ARG A 366 -9.07 -17.57 16.64
N ASN A 367 -9.03 -16.67 17.62
CA ASN A 367 -7.93 -15.70 17.72
C ASN A 367 -6.67 -16.39 18.27
N HIS A 368 -5.51 -16.14 17.67
CA HIS A 368 -4.22 -16.63 18.20
C HIS A 368 -4.02 -16.15 19.65
N PRO A 369 -3.48 -16.96 20.59
CA PRO A 369 -3.39 -16.60 22.01
C PRO A 369 -2.72 -15.25 22.33
N ARG A 370 -1.73 -14.82 21.53
CA ARG A 370 -1.07 -13.51 21.70
C ARG A 370 -1.92 -12.30 21.26
N PHE A 371 -3.06 -12.56 20.63
CA PHE A 371 -4.01 -11.58 20.10
C PHE A 371 -5.32 -11.56 20.91
N LEU A 372 -5.37 -12.31 22.01
CA LEU A 372 -6.37 -12.22 23.08
C LEU A 372 -6.22 -10.91 23.87
N ARG A 373 -6.36 -9.75 23.19
CA ARG A 373 -6.87 -8.57 23.87
C ARG A 373 -8.25 -8.97 24.39
N HIS A 374 -8.62 -8.57 25.61
CA HIS A 374 -10.03 -8.60 25.98
C HIS A 374 -10.79 -7.91 24.86
N VAL A 375 -11.74 -8.62 24.26
CA VAL A 375 -12.51 -8.08 23.15
C VAL A 375 -13.37 -6.96 23.72
N SER A 376 -12.86 -5.73 23.67
CA SER A 376 -13.73 -4.59 23.53
C SER A 376 -14.51 -4.88 22.25
N ASN A 377 -15.80 -5.19 22.39
CA ASN A 377 -16.75 -5.33 21.29
C ASN A 377 -17.03 -3.95 20.64
N THR A 378 -16.00 -3.12 20.54
CA THR A 378 -15.96 -1.84 19.86
C THR A 378 -15.80 -2.14 18.38
N MET A 379 -16.93 -2.43 17.74
CA MET A 379 -17.13 -2.19 16.31
C MET A 379 -16.60 -0.79 15.99
N HIS A 380 -15.98 -0.60 14.83
CA HIS A 380 -15.27 0.63 14.47
C HIS A 380 -13.95 0.86 15.25
N GLU A 381 -13.22 -0.24 15.50
CA GLU A 381 -11.76 -0.27 15.59
C GLU A 381 -11.27 -1.04 14.35
N ALA A 382 -10.41 -0.47 13.52
CA ALA A 382 -10.11 -1.01 12.19
C ALA A 382 -9.61 -2.48 12.25
N GLY A 383 -8.80 -2.83 13.25
CA GLY A 383 -8.34 -4.21 13.45
C GLY A 383 -9.45 -5.22 13.78
N PHE A 384 -10.57 -4.77 14.36
CA PHE A 384 -11.75 -5.59 14.63
C PHE A 384 -12.66 -5.68 13.39
N ASP A 385 -12.87 -4.58 12.67
CA ASP A 385 -13.70 -4.57 11.46
C ASP A 385 -13.01 -5.36 10.31
N ALA A 386 -11.67 -5.35 10.25
CA ALA A 386 -10.88 -6.27 9.43
C ALA A 386 -11.04 -7.75 9.84
N TYR A 387 -11.11 -8.06 11.14
CA TYR A 387 -11.41 -9.42 11.62
C TYR A 387 -12.84 -9.84 11.20
N MET A 388 -13.85 -9.00 11.41
CA MET A 388 -15.23 -9.28 11.00
C MET A 388 -15.36 -9.47 9.48
N THR A 389 -14.60 -8.70 8.70
CA THR A 389 -14.53 -8.82 7.24
C THR A 389 -13.98 -10.18 6.81
N GLY A 390 -12.85 -10.61 7.39
CA GLY A 390 -12.26 -11.92 7.06
C GLY A 390 -13.10 -13.11 7.55
N ALA A 391 -13.72 -13.00 8.72
CA ALA A 391 -14.69 -13.99 9.19
C ALA A 391 -15.91 -14.07 8.26
N THR A 392 -16.49 -12.93 7.89
CA THR A 392 -17.59 -12.82 6.92
C THR A 392 -17.23 -13.48 5.60
N PHE A 393 -16.04 -13.24 5.06
CA PHE A 393 -15.55 -13.90 3.85
C PHE A 393 -15.51 -15.44 3.97
N ILE A 394 -14.97 -15.98 5.06
CA ILE A 394 -14.98 -17.43 5.33
C ILE A 394 -16.43 -17.96 5.35
N ARG A 395 -17.35 -17.29 6.05
CA ARG A 395 -18.76 -17.70 6.11
C ARG A 395 -19.44 -17.66 4.72
N LEU A 396 -19.16 -16.64 3.92
CA LEU A 396 -19.73 -16.46 2.58
C LEU A 396 -19.24 -17.52 1.57
N LEU A 397 -17.96 -17.91 1.61
CA LEU A 397 -17.43 -18.96 0.71
C LEU A 397 -18.13 -20.31 0.92
N ASN A 398 -18.44 -20.67 2.16
CA ASN A 398 -19.25 -21.86 2.46
C ASN A 398 -20.67 -21.76 1.85
N LEU A 399 -21.27 -20.58 1.84
CA LEU A 399 -22.66 -20.36 1.39
C LEU A 399 -22.83 -20.27 -0.14
N ASP A 400 -21.82 -19.83 -0.89
CA ASP A 400 -21.84 -19.88 -2.37
C ASP A 400 -21.47 -21.27 -2.95
N GLY A 401 -21.16 -22.23 -2.07
CA GLY A 401 -20.75 -23.60 -2.44
C GLY A 401 -19.25 -23.77 -2.66
N GLY A 402 -18.42 -22.85 -2.16
CA GLY A 402 -16.96 -22.87 -2.30
C GLY A 402 -16.19 -23.63 -1.21
N LEU A 403 -16.87 -24.20 -0.21
CA LEU A 403 -16.26 -25.04 0.83
C LEU A 403 -17.17 -26.24 1.13
N ASP A 404 -17.12 -27.28 0.30
CA ASP A 404 -17.64 -28.59 0.68
C ASP A 404 -16.64 -29.32 1.59
N LEU A 405 -16.69 -29.00 2.88
CA LEU A 405 -15.85 -29.63 3.91
C LEU A 405 -16.28 -31.06 4.26
N SER A 406 -17.30 -31.63 3.59
CA SER A 406 -17.85 -32.96 3.89
C SER A 406 -17.22 -34.12 3.10
N THR A 407 -16.56 -33.84 1.98
CA THR A 407 -16.05 -34.86 1.04
C THR A 407 -14.53 -35.11 1.10
N ALA A 408 -13.93 -34.98 2.30
CA ALA A 408 -12.52 -35.34 2.56
C ALA A 408 -12.28 -36.85 2.82
N ALA A 409 -13.15 -37.73 2.32
CA ALA A 409 -13.03 -39.18 2.44
C ALA A 409 -12.80 -39.86 1.07
N GLY A 410 -11.53 -39.94 0.65
CA GLY A 410 -11.08 -40.97 -0.32
C GLY A 410 -10.76 -40.54 -1.75
N THR A 411 -10.92 -39.27 -2.14
CA THR A 411 -10.51 -38.78 -3.47
C THR A 411 -9.92 -37.37 -3.38
N SER A 412 -8.93 -37.07 -4.23
CA SER A 412 -8.14 -35.83 -4.22
C SER A 412 -9.01 -34.58 -4.36
N CYS A 413 -9.24 -33.87 -3.26
CA CYS A 413 -9.88 -32.56 -3.23
C CYS A 413 -8.86 -31.47 -3.58
N GLU A 414 -8.63 -31.32 -4.88
CA GLU A 414 -8.06 -30.10 -5.49
C GLU A 414 -9.12 -29.52 -6.44
N HIS A 415 -9.12 -28.20 -6.64
CA HIS A 415 -9.94 -27.45 -7.63
C HIS A 415 -11.41 -27.08 -7.28
N GLY A 416 -11.97 -27.43 -6.11
CA GLY A 416 -13.36 -27.04 -5.76
C GLY A 416 -13.53 -25.56 -5.39
N SER A 417 -12.80 -25.09 -4.39
CA SER A 417 -12.90 -23.75 -3.80
C SER A 417 -12.32 -22.64 -4.68
N GLU A 418 -11.24 -22.94 -5.38
CA GLU A 418 -10.50 -22.00 -6.23
C GLU A 418 -11.37 -21.50 -7.40
N LEU A 419 -12.19 -22.37 -7.98
CA LEU A 419 -13.15 -22.02 -9.05
C LEU A 419 -14.25 -21.04 -8.62
N VAL A 420 -14.60 -21.02 -7.32
CA VAL A 420 -15.55 -20.03 -6.78
C VAL A 420 -14.87 -18.68 -6.57
N LEU A 421 -13.62 -18.67 -6.08
CA LEU A 421 -12.85 -17.45 -5.84
C LEU A 421 -12.65 -16.62 -7.12
N TYR A 422 -12.35 -17.24 -8.26
CA TYR A 422 -12.19 -16.53 -9.55
C TYR A 422 -13.42 -15.71 -9.98
N ARG A 423 -14.62 -15.97 -9.44
CA ARG A 423 -15.82 -15.15 -9.68
C ARG A 423 -15.68 -13.73 -9.12
N TYR A 424 -14.94 -13.57 -8.03
CA TYR A 424 -14.89 -12.36 -7.19
C TYR A 424 -13.54 -11.64 -7.20
N ILE A 425 -12.46 -12.30 -7.63
CA ILE A 425 -11.12 -11.70 -7.71
C ILE A 425 -11.16 -10.41 -8.53
N ASN A 426 -10.59 -9.35 -7.95
CA ASN A 426 -10.38 -8.04 -8.55
C ASN A 426 -11.68 -7.34 -8.99
N LYS A 427 -12.78 -7.62 -8.31
CA LYS A 427 -14.08 -6.96 -8.49
C LYS A 427 -14.48 -6.23 -7.22
N LEU A 428 -14.18 -4.94 -7.16
CA LEU A 428 -14.56 -4.10 -6.02
C LEU A 428 -16.03 -3.72 -6.13
N TYR A 429 -16.74 -3.60 -5.01
CA TYR A 429 -18.16 -3.31 -5.04
C TYR A 429 -18.46 -1.93 -5.65
N LEU A 430 -19.43 -1.89 -6.56
CA LEU A 430 -19.89 -0.69 -7.24
C LEU A 430 -21.41 -0.78 -7.36
N ALA A 431 -22.13 0.30 -7.12
CA ALA A 431 -23.56 0.36 -7.48
C ALA A 431 -23.71 1.41 -8.59
N LEU A 432 -23.66 0.96 -9.85
CA LEU A 432 -23.79 1.80 -11.04
C LEU A 432 -24.84 1.20 -11.99
N GLY A 433 -26.07 1.72 -11.94
CA GLY A 433 -27.19 1.11 -12.66
C GLY A 433 -27.32 -0.38 -12.35
N ASP A 434 -27.18 -1.21 -13.38
CA ASP A 434 -27.19 -2.68 -13.29
C ASP A 434 -25.79 -3.30 -13.06
N GLU A 435 -24.71 -2.52 -13.15
CA GLU A 435 -23.34 -3.00 -12.90
C GLU A 435 -23.01 -2.94 -11.40
N LEU A 436 -22.72 -4.12 -10.85
CA LEU A 436 -22.47 -4.34 -9.42
C LEU A 436 -20.99 -4.27 -8.99
N TYR A 437 -20.06 -4.04 -9.92
CA TYR A 437 -18.64 -4.04 -9.62
C TYR A 437 -17.78 -3.15 -10.51
N TRP A 438 -16.59 -2.86 -10.01
CA TRP A 438 -15.48 -2.25 -10.72
C TRP A 438 -14.36 -3.28 -10.83
N GLN A 439 -14.08 -3.72 -12.05
CA GLN A 439 -12.94 -4.59 -12.35
C GLN A 439 -11.64 -3.79 -12.21
N VAL A 440 -10.72 -4.25 -11.36
CA VAL A 440 -9.44 -3.58 -11.07
C VAL A 440 -8.26 -4.51 -11.34
N GLY A 441 -7.66 -4.37 -12.52
CA GLY A 441 -6.65 -5.32 -12.98
C GLY A 441 -7.24 -6.64 -13.50
N GLY A 442 -6.37 -7.45 -14.08
CA GLY A 442 -6.74 -8.42 -15.11
C GLY A 442 -6.74 -7.72 -16.49
N GLY A 443 -5.82 -8.13 -17.36
CA GLY A 443 -5.66 -7.54 -18.69
C GLY A 443 -6.87 -7.75 -19.59
N SER A 444 -6.94 -6.94 -20.64
CA SER A 444 -8.00 -6.89 -21.66
C SER A 444 -8.17 -8.14 -22.55
N ASP A 445 -7.55 -9.28 -22.19
CA ASP A 445 -7.41 -10.46 -23.07
C ASP A 445 -8.60 -11.42 -23.04
N LEU A 446 -9.56 -11.22 -22.11
CA LEU A 446 -10.77 -12.05 -22.00
C LEU A 446 -11.96 -11.54 -22.86
N LYS A 447 -11.77 -10.50 -23.70
CA LYS A 447 -12.87 -9.92 -24.50
C LYS A 447 -13.03 -10.47 -25.93
N ASN A 448 -12.20 -11.42 -26.37
CA ASN A 448 -12.26 -11.99 -27.73
C ASN A 448 -12.85 -13.41 -27.84
N THR A 449 -13.70 -13.82 -26.89
CA THR A 449 -14.50 -15.07 -27.02
C THR A 449 -15.97 -14.86 -26.65
N SER A 450 -16.63 -13.87 -27.24
CA SER A 450 -18.10 -13.86 -27.33
C SER A 450 -18.55 -14.59 -28.59
N THR A 451 -19.16 -15.75 -28.40
CA THR A 451 -19.78 -16.60 -29.43
C THR A 451 -20.72 -15.82 -30.36
N SER A 452 -20.39 -15.77 -31.65
CA SER A 452 -21.34 -15.34 -32.70
C SER A 452 -22.32 -16.47 -32.98
N THR A 453 -23.51 -16.42 -32.38
CA THR A 453 -24.66 -17.23 -32.79
C THR A 453 -25.51 -16.44 -33.79
N ALA A 454 -25.21 -16.58 -35.08
CA ALA A 454 -26.05 -16.06 -36.16
C ALA A 454 -26.45 -17.21 -37.09
N SER A 455 -27.74 -17.57 -37.09
CA SER A 455 -28.31 -18.50 -38.07
C SER A 455 -28.36 -17.86 -39.47
N PRO A 456 -28.25 -18.66 -40.55
CA PRO A 456 -28.03 -18.13 -41.88
C PRO A 456 -29.30 -17.55 -42.52
N ALA A 457 -29.20 -16.33 -43.03
CA ALA A 457 -30.18 -15.76 -43.96
C ALA A 457 -29.66 -15.89 -45.39
N VAL A 458 -30.43 -16.55 -46.25
CA VAL A 458 -30.13 -16.75 -47.68
C VAL A 458 -30.55 -15.51 -48.48
N ASN A 459 -29.64 -14.97 -49.29
CA ASN A 459 -29.85 -14.23 -50.55
C ASN A 459 -28.50 -13.59 -50.95
N ALA A 460 -28.13 -13.36 -52.20
CA ALA A 460 -28.50 -13.84 -53.52
C ALA A 460 -27.49 -13.11 -54.43
N VAL A 461 -26.89 -13.85 -55.36
CA VAL A 461 -25.82 -13.39 -56.26
C VAL A 461 -26.12 -12.06 -56.98
N GLN A 462 -25.15 -11.16 -57.05
CA GLN A 462 -24.89 -10.39 -58.27
C GLN A 462 -23.39 -10.02 -58.37
N ASN A 463 -22.80 -10.31 -59.54
CA ASN A 463 -21.41 -10.02 -59.87
C ASN A 463 -21.25 -8.59 -60.40
N SER A 464 -20.07 -8.01 -60.20
CA SER A 464 -19.37 -7.27 -61.26
C SER A 464 -17.89 -7.18 -60.91
N ASP A 465 -17.05 -7.52 -61.89
CA ASP A 465 -15.59 -7.50 -61.82
C ASP A 465 -15.03 -6.06 -61.86
N ASP A 466 -13.76 -5.88 -61.45
CA ASP A 466 -12.69 -5.27 -62.26
C ASP A 466 -11.45 -4.89 -61.40
N ASP A 467 -10.35 -5.60 -61.66
CA ASP A 467 -9.03 -5.06 -62.02
C ASP A 467 -8.27 -4.03 -61.13
N ASP A 468 -7.21 -4.56 -60.50
CA ASP A 468 -5.79 -4.30 -60.86
C ASP A 468 -4.86 -3.40 -60.00
N MET A 469 -3.56 -3.69 -60.16
CA MET A 469 -2.35 -2.89 -59.89
C MET A 469 -1.80 -2.75 -58.45
N ALA A 470 -0.67 -3.45 -58.24
CA ALA A 470 0.26 -3.23 -57.13
C ALA A 470 1.27 -2.11 -57.44
N ILE A 471 1.71 -1.36 -56.41
CA ILE A 471 2.98 -0.62 -56.41
C ILE A 471 3.68 -0.82 -55.05
N SER A 472 5.01 -0.87 -55.10
CA SER A 472 5.98 -1.17 -54.04
C SER A 472 6.55 0.08 -53.32
N GLU A 473 7.63 -0.14 -52.57
CA GLU A 473 8.53 0.84 -51.88
C GLU A 473 8.10 1.17 -50.44
N ASN A 474 8.81 0.65 -49.44
CA ASN A 474 10.12 1.07 -48.91
C ASN A 474 10.07 2.46 -48.25
N ASP A 475 10.24 2.50 -46.93
CA ASP A 475 11.45 3.13 -46.39
C ASP A 475 11.77 2.62 -44.97
N GLU A 476 13.06 2.49 -44.69
CA GLU A 476 13.60 2.15 -43.36
C GLU A 476 13.59 3.40 -42.46
N LEU A 477 13.50 3.23 -41.13
CA LEU A 477 14.36 4.02 -40.23
C LEU A 477 14.51 3.38 -38.84
N ASN A 478 15.76 3.06 -38.53
CA ASN A 478 16.24 2.39 -37.32
C ASN A 478 16.28 3.34 -36.11
N SER A 479 16.01 2.86 -34.88
CA SER A 479 16.67 3.44 -33.69
C SER A 479 16.76 2.50 -32.47
N SER A 480 18.02 2.21 -32.10
CA SER A 480 18.54 1.88 -30.77
C SER A 480 17.87 0.81 -29.89
N SER A 481 18.51 -0.36 -29.80
CA SER A 481 18.58 -1.17 -28.57
C SER A 481 19.95 -0.98 -27.90
N LEU A 482 20.02 -1.08 -26.56
CA LEU A 482 21.24 -0.81 -25.76
C LEU A 482 21.71 -2.02 -24.94
N LEU A 483 23.03 -2.24 -24.97
CA LEU A 483 23.86 -3.20 -24.22
C LEU A 483 24.84 -2.39 -23.31
N ASP A 484 25.47 -2.89 -22.23
CA ASP A 484 25.45 -4.19 -21.54
C ASP A 484 25.72 -3.92 -20.03
N THR A 485 25.42 -4.78 -19.05
CA THR A 485 25.99 -6.11 -18.71
C THR A 485 27.52 -6.16 -18.52
N VAL A 486 28.04 -5.60 -17.41
CA VAL A 486 29.36 -5.93 -16.82
C VAL A 486 29.22 -5.83 -15.29
N ALA A 487 29.10 -6.94 -14.54
CA ALA A 487 30.11 -7.90 -14.08
C ALA A 487 30.93 -7.44 -12.84
N LEU A 488 30.88 -8.27 -11.80
CA LEU A 488 31.65 -8.19 -10.54
C LEU A 488 32.84 -9.16 -10.61
N GLN A 489 34.06 -8.70 -10.32
CA GLN A 489 35.13 -9.53 -9.73
C GLN A 489 36.29 -8.66 -9.20
N SER A 490 37.01 -9.22 -8.21
CA SER A 490 38.15 -8.68 -7.43
C SER A 490 37.90 -7.40 -6.63
#